data_AF-A0AA91YXU0-F1
#
_entry.id   AF-A0AA91YXU0-F1
#
_cell.length_a   1.000
_cell.length_b   1.000
_cell.length_c   1.000
_cell.angle_alpha   90.00
_cell.angle_beta   90.00
_cell.angle_gamma   90.00
#
_symmetry.space_group_name_H-M   'P 1'
#
loop_
_entity.id
_entity.type
_entity.pdbx_description
1 polymer ?
#
loop_
_entity_poly.entity_id
_entity_poly.type
_entity_poly.pdbx_seq_one_letter_code
_entity_poly.pdbx_strand_id
1 'polypeptide(L)' 'MRTIINNQKKERDILLSRPYLTRHTQYDAGELKCSNLTIVTMNEERVIEKNGYKVKVLPIYKF' A
#
# COMPACT_ATOMS: atom_id res chain seq x y z
N MET A 1 37.55 19.27 -9.53
CA MET A 1 36.83 18.15 -10.18
C MET A 1 36.97 16.81 -9.44
N ARG A 2 38.18 16.39 -9.03
CA ARG A 2 38.40 15.13 -8.27
C ARG A 2 37.72 15.10 -6.88
N THR A 3 37.66 16.23 -6.19
CA THR A 3 37.06 16.36 -4.85
C THR A 3 35.56 16.11 -4.84
N ILE A 4 34.85 16.62 -5.86
CA ILE A 4 33.40 16.46 -6.01
C ILE A 4 33.06 14.98 -6.24
N ILE A 5 33.81 14.30 -7.11
CA ILE A 5 33.63 12.87 -7.39
C ILE A 5 33.90 12.02 -6.14
N ASN A 6 34.92 12.38 -5.34
CA ASN A 6 35.22 11.67 -4.10
C ASN A 6 34.12 11.86 -3.04
N ASN A 7 33.55 13.05 -2.94
CA ASN A 7 32.44 13.33 -2.02
C ASN A 7 31.18 12.53 -2.42
N GLN A 8 30.85 12.48 -3.71
CA GLN A 8 29.72 11.70 -4.22
C GLN A 8 29.88 10.20 -3.98
N LYS A 9 31.09 9.66 -4.17
CA LYS A 9 31.39 8.25 -3.86
C LYS A 9 31.20 7.94 -2.37
N LYS A 10 31.65 8.84 -1.49
CA LYS A 10 31.49 8.68 -0.04
C LYS A 10 30.02 8.67 0.39
N GLU A 11 29.20 9.59 -0.14
CA GLU A 11 27.76 9.62 0.15
C GLU A 11 27.04 8.37 -0.34
N ARG A 12 27.36 7.91 -1.56
CA ARG A 12 26.83 6.65 -2.09
C ARG A 12 27.14 5.47 -1.18
N ASP A 13 28.40 5.34 -0.75
CA ASP A 13 28.82 4.21 0.08
C ASP A 13 28.14 4.22 1.46
N ILE A 14 27.94 5.40 2.04
CA ILE A 14 27.18 5.56 3.28
C ILE A 14 25.73 5.11 3.09
N LEU A 15 25.06 5.53 2.01
CA LEU A 15 23.67 5.15 1.73
C LEU A 15 23.52 3.64 1.49
N LEU A 16 24.48 3.03 0.80
CA LEU A 16 24.48 1.58 0.51
C LEU A 16 24.85 0.72 1.73
N SER A 17 25.59 1.26 2.70
CA SER A 17 25.92 0.54 3.95
C SER A 17 24.72 0.34 4.88
N ARG A 18 23.66 1.14 4.70
CA ARG A 18 22.47 1.06 5.54
C ARG A 18 21.55 -0.04 4.99
N PRO A 19 21.03 -0.94 5.83
CA PRO A 19 20.02 -1.89 5.37
C PRO A 19 18.82 -1.12 4.82
N TYR A 20 18.35 -1.52 3.64
CA TYR A 20 17.13 -0.96 3.07
C TYR A 20 16.00 -1.17 4.07
N LEU A 21 15.34 -0.07 4.46
CA LEU A 21 14.09 -0.18 5.22
C LEU A 21 13.10 -0.97 4.35
N THR A 22 12.70 -2.14 4.85
CA THR A 22 11.65 -2.92 4.23
C THR A 22 10.38 -2.07 4.20
N ARG A 23 9.81 -1.87 3.02
CA ARG A 23 8.47 -1.29 2.91
C ARG A 23 7.50 -2.24 3.63
N HIS A 24 6.99 -1.83 4.78
CA HIS A 24 5.85 -2.49 5.39
C HIS A 24 4.64 -2.19 4.51
N THR A 25 4.27 -3.12 3.62
CA THR A 25 3.03 -3.06 2.86
C THR A 25 1.85 -3.67 3.64
N GLN A 26 2.05 -4.02 4.91
CA GLN A 26 0.96 -4.34 5.81
C GLN A 26 0.27 -3.04 6.21
N TYR A 27 -0.51 -2.49 5.27
CA TYR A 27 -1.72 -1.80 5.66
C TYR A 27 -2.63 -2.88 6.23
N ASP A 28 -2.42 -3.18 7.51
CA ASP A 28 -3.29 -4.08 8.23
C ASP A 28 -4.69 -3.47 8.13
N ALA A 29 -5.70 -4.26 7.78
CA ALA A 29 -7.07 -3.76 7.67
C ALA A 29 -7.60 -3.21 9.01
N GLY A 30 -6.82 -3.29 10.09
CA GLY A 30 -7.02 -2.59 11.35
C GLY A 30 -6.52 -1.13 11.39
N GLU A 31 -5.47 -0.77 10.65
CA GLU A 31 -4.96 0.61 10.58
C GLU A 31 -5.77 1.49 9.62
N LEU A 32 -6.11 0.92 8.47
CA LEU A 32 -7.17 1.44 7.64
C LEU A 32 -8.48 1.17 8.40
N LYS A 33 -9.06 2.18 9.06
CA LYS A 33 -10.40 2.12 9.67
C LYS A 33 -11.52 1.93 8.62
N CYS A 34 -11.29 1.12 7.60
CA CYS A 34 -12.17 0.79 6.51
C CYS A 34 -13.14 -0.30 6.98
N SER A 35 -14.05 0.09 7.88
CA SER A 35 -15.16 -0.76 8.32
C SER A 35 -16.18 -1.02 7.20
N ASN A 36 -16.22 -0.18 6.17
CA ASN A 36 -17.16 -0.25 5.06
C ASN A 36 -16.43 -0.32 3.72
N LEU A 37 -15.95 -1.51 3.35
CA LEU A 37 -15.41 -1.78 2.03
C LEU A 37 -16.57 -1.98 1.04
N THR A 38 -16.61 -1.14 0.00
CA THR A 38 -17.56 -1.26 -1.11
C THR A 38 -16.82 -1.45 -2.42
N ILE A 39 -17.16 -2.50 -3.15
CA ILE A 39 -16.66 -2.78 -4.51
C ILE A 39 -17.78 -2.41 -5.48
N VAL A 40 -17.47 -1.54 -6.44
CA VAL A 40 -18.43 -1.16 -7.48
C VAL A 40 -18.18 -2.01 -8.73
N THR A 41 -19.19 -2.73 -9.20
CA THR A 41 -19.13 -3.57 -10.41
C THR A 41 -20.13 -3.09 -11.45
N MET A 42 -20.08 -3.63 -12.67
CA MET A 42 -21.04 -3.22 -13.71
C MET A 42 -22.48 -3.62 -13.35
N ASN A 43 -22.72 -4.90 -13.01
CA ASN A 43 -24.06 -5.45 -12.84
C ASN A 43 -24.24 -6.37 -11.62
N GLU A 44 -23.19 -6.65 -10.85
CA GLU A 44 -23.25 -7.65 -9.78
C GLU A 44 -23.48 -7.02 -8.41
N GLU A 45 -24.41 -7.62 -7.67
CA GLU A 45 -24.66 -7.32 -6.28
C GLU A 45 -24.36 -8.54 -5.43
N ARG A 46 -23.36 -8.44 -4.55
CA ARG A 46 -22.91 -9.54 -3.69
C ARG A 46 -22.42 -9.01 -2.35
N VAL A 47 -22.55 -9.81 -1.31
CA VAL A 47 -21.98 -9.50 -0.01
C VAL A 47 -20.96 -10.59 0.30
N ILE A 48 -19.70 -10.19 0.49
CA ILE A 48 -18.61 -11.09 0.81
C ILE A 48 -18.25 -10.87 2.27
N GLU A 49 -18.36 -11.93 3.07
CA GLU A 49 -17.93 -11.94 4.47
C GLU A 49 -16.63 -12.73 4.58
N LYS A 50 -15.56 -12.06 5.01
CA LYS A 50 -14.25 -12.71 5.18
C LYS A 50 -13.59 -12.18 6.45
N ASN A 51 -13.21 -13.11 7.34
CA ASN A 51 -12.50 -12.81 8.59
C ASN A 51 -13.18 -11.74 9.46
N GLY A 52 -14.52 -11.71 9.48
CA GLY A 52 -15.31 -10.72 10.24
C GLY A 52 -15.52 -9.37 9.55
N TYR A 53 -14.96 -9.17 8.35
CA TYR A 53 -15.17 -7.98 7.53
C TYR A 53 -16.26 -8.22 6.49
N LYS A 54 -17.17 -7.26 6.34
CA LYS A 54 -18.27 -7.30 5.37
C LYS A 54 -17.95 -6.37 4.20
N VAL A 55 -17.74 -6.97 3.03
CA VAL A 55 -17.52 -6.24 1.77
C VAL A 55 -18.80 -6.25 0.97
N LYS A 56 -19.32 -5.05 0.65
CA LYS A 56 -20.50 -4.91 -0.22
C LYS A 56 -20.05 -4.74 -1.66
N VAL A 57 -20.49 -5.61 -2.54
CA VAL A 57 -20.35 -5.46 -3.98
C VAL A 57 -21.66 -4.89 -4.49
N LEU A 58 -21.61 -3.70 -5.10
CA LEU A 58 -22.78 -3.01 -5.63
C LEU A 58 -22.55 -2.72 -7.11
N PRO A 59 -23.60 -2.80 -7.94
CA PRO A 59 -23.50 -2.36 -9.32
C PRO A 59 -23.47 -0.83 -9.40
N ILE A 60 -22.84 -0.27 -10.43
CA ILE A 60 -22.66 1.20 -10.62
C ILE A 60 -23.98 1.96 -10.50
N TYR A 61 -25.09 1.41 -11.00
CA TYR A 61 -26.39 2.07 -10.97
C TYR A 61 -27.05 2.13 -9.59
N LYS A 62 -26.53 1.41 -8.58
CA LYS A 62 -26.98 1.43 -7.18
C LYS A 62 -26.02 2.17 -6.24
N PHE A 63 -24.91 2.66 -6.77
CA PHE A 63 -23.98 3.52 -6.03
C PHE A 63 -24.44 4.97 -6.15
#